data_AF-A0A1F6PIS9-F1
#
_entry.id   AF-A0A1F6PIS9-F1
#
_cell.length_a   1.000
_cell.length_b   1.000
_cell.length_c   1.000
_cell.angle_alpha   90.00
_cell.angle_beta   90.00
_cell.angle_gamma   90.00
#
_symmetry.space_group_name_H-M   'P 1'
#
loop_
_entity.id
_entity.type
_entity.pdbx_description
1 polymer ?
#
loop_
_entity_poly.entity_id
_entity_poly.type
_entity_poly.pdbx_seq_one_letter_code
_entity_poly.pdbx_strand_id
1 'polypeptide(L)'
;MSILNITNRILTPSTLSALDSSSSLLPLVVKDGANTAGRTIMAKETGGEHESREKFIEEAGTAALWLGGIPLSRKIFDKTIFKMAGLNPEISFKKIVSKGSQQLTELELKKLSPNASLALTGEQLAKKYKHFHIAKFLVSTLVPFTLLTAVLPKLNQQLSRKIILNRALKDNKAENKSDNSQVQSNKQPDFTGTNSKSSGLKNLEETFLQNTTKPISFAGNKKSNQNPAFTGIETLIGKAGSGILGATAGAEVNAVDNMLLLDLGISGNRVAFVPRNNQERAEYALKEGGILFFFFFAQKIIKNQFDKLSNKLKVPVDLDFKTLSSDSFKNKMQEIHKSPTKQNMEQLTQFTESTAIKNGEENAFNFIKNNHKNNNFLTLQTAKEIGIIKTTAKGELNPAKYIEIKDVEKLSKDISKFTTAMLDSGLKPEEFINKTKKVKTGFLAANLAICSIALGYVLPKIQYVFREKVYGSKEFPGIKAYTEEAKHISKN
;
A
#
# COMPACT_ATOMS: atom_id res chain seq x y z
N MET A 1 29.70 18.20 -14.35
CA MET A 1 28.30 18.42 -13.94
C MET A 1 28.11 17.72 -12.59
N SER A 2 28.05 18.45 -11.48
CA SER A 2 28.14 17.84 -10.13
C SER A 2 26.88 17.05 -9.78
N ILE A 3 27.03 16.00 -8.94
CA ILE A 3 25.93 15.19 -8.40
C ILE A 3 24.84 16.08 -7.76
N LEU A 4 25.23 17.21 -7.15
CA LEU A 4 24.32 18.21 -6.60
C LEU A 4 23.33 18.79 -7.61
N ASN A 5 23.74 18.99 -8.87
CA ASN A 5 22.87 19.51 -9.93
C ASN A 5 21.85 18.48 -10.42
N ILE A 6 22.14 17.17 -10.26
CA ILE A 6 21.19 16.09 -10.57
C ILE A 6 20.18 15.94 -9.42
N THR A 7 20.64 16.07 -8.16
CA THR A 7 19.80 15.98 -6.96
C THR A 7 18.73 17.09 -6.93
N ASN A 8 19.08 18.33 -7.28
CA ASN A 8 18.13 19.45 -7.35
C ASN A 8 17.12 19.36 -8.51
N ARG A 9 17.44 18.59 -9.57
CA ARG A 9 16.55 18.42 -10.73
C ARG A 9 15.50 17.31 -10.52
N ILE A 10 15.76 16.37 -9.61
CA ILE A 10 14.90 15.21 -9.31
C ILE A 10 14.08 15.44 -8.02
N LEU A 11 14.63 16.14 -7.02
CA LEU A 11 13.98 16.43 -5.74
C LEU A 11 13.33 17.83 -5.73
N THR A 12 12.37 18.05 -6.63
CA THR A 12 11.49 19.21 -6.58
C THR A 12 10.66 19.25 -5.28
N PRO A 13 10.17 20.43 -4.84
CA PRO A 13 9.24 20.50 -3.71
C PRO A 13 8.00 19.61 -3.88
N SER A 14 7.52 19.46 -5.12
CA SER A 14 6.40 18.59 -5.46
C SER A 14 6.72 17.11 -5.27
N THR A 15 7.92 16.66 -5.66
CA THR A 15 8.34 15.26 -5.46
C THR A 15 8.63 14.96 -4.00
N LEU A 16 9.22 15.91 -3.25
CA LEU A 16 9.42 15.78 -1.80
C LEU A 16 8.09 15.75 -1.04
N SER A 17 7.13 16.63 -1.38
CA SER A 17 5.77 16.60 -0.84
C SER A 17 5.08 15.28 -1.17
N ALA A 18 5.22 14.77 -2.39
CA ALA A 18 4.69 13.47 -2.77
C ALA A 18 5.39 12.30 -2.04
N LEU A 19 6.65 12.42 -1.63
CA LEU A 19 7.34 11.40 -0.83
C LEU A 19 6.96 11.45 0.66
N ASP A 20 6.62 12.62 1.17
CA ASP A 20 6.22 12.84 2.58
C ASP A 20 4.72 12.63 2.84
N SER A 21 3.90 12.79 1.79
CA SER A 21 2.44 12.72 1.90
C SER A 21 1.93 11.29 1.99
N SER A 22 1.06 11.04 2.98
CA SER A 22 0.33 9.77 3.14
C SER A 22 -0.71 9.49 2.05
N SER A 23 -1.04 10.49 1.23
CA SER A 23 -1.98 10.35 0.10
C SER A 23 -1.30 9.98 -1.22
N SER A 24 0.03 9.93 -1.24
CA SER A 24 0.83 9.60 -2.41
C SER A 24 1.30 8.14 -2.35
N LEU A 25 1.32 7.49 -3.51
CA LEU A 25 1.86 6.13 -3.65
C LEU A 25 3.39 6.11 -3.75
N LEU A 26 4.04 7.27 -3.96
CA LEU A 26 5.48 7.33 -4.22
C LEU A 26 6.36 6.74 -3.10
N PRO A 27 6.14 7.04 -1.79
CA PRO A 27 6.94 6.41 -0.74
C PRO A 27 6.73 4.89 -0.66
N LEU A 28 5.57 4.39 -1.06
CA LEU A 28 5.31 2.95 -1.17
C LEU A 28 6.09 2.33 -2.32
N VAL A 29 6.06 2.94 -3.51
CA VAL A 29 6.85 2.48 -4.68
C VAL A 29 8.33 2.34 -4.33
N VAL A 30 8.89 3.32 -3.62
CA VAL A 30 10.30 3.30 -3.22
C VAL A 30 10.59 2.12 -2.28
N LYS A 31 9.73 1.89 -1.29
CA LYS A 31 9.91 0.80 -0.33
C LYS A 31 9.67 -0.58 -0.96
N ASP A 32 8.67 -0.71 -1.82
CA ASP A 32 8.38 -1.93 -2.60
C ASP A 32 9.53 -2.26 -3.55
N GLY A 33 10.12 -1.26 -4.21
CA GLY A 33 11.29 -1.43 -5.05
C GLY A 33 12.48 -1.96 -4.26
N ALA A 34 12.76 -1.37 -3.09
CA ALA A 34 13.82 -1.84 -2.19
C ALA A 34 13.55 -3.24 -1.64
N ASN A 35 12.31 -3.53 -1.24
CA ASN A 35 11.88 -4.86 -0.81
C ASN A 35 12.10 -5.89 -1.93
N THR A 36 11.61 -5.62 -3.14
CA THR A 36 11.74 -6.51 -4.30
C THR A 36 13.20 -6.77 -4.65
N ALA A 37 14.01 -5.71 -4.77
CA ALA A 37 15.41 -5.82 -5.12
C ALA A 37 16.21 -6.57 -4.04
N GLY A 38 16.07 -6.16 -2.78
CA GLY A 38 16.80 -6.75 -1.66
C GLY A 38 16.45 -8.22 -1.45
N ARG A 39 15.15 -8.57 -1.49
CA ARG A 39 14.70 -9.97 -1.41
C ARG A 39 15.22 -10.82 -2.55
N THR A 40 15.20 -10.29 -3.77
CA THR A 40 15.68 -11.02 -4.96
C THR A 40 17.18 -11.28 -4.88
N ILE A 41 17.97 -10.28 -4.47
CA ILE A 41 19.42 -10.39 -4.30
C ILE A 41 19.74 -11.41 -3.20
N MET A 42 19.12 -11.29 -2.03
CA MET A 42 19.33 -12.22 -0.91
C MET A 42 18.92 -13.66 -1.27
N ALA A 43 17.83 -13.83 -2.02
CA ALA A 43 17.41 -15.13 -2.54
C ALA A 43 18.42 -15.73 -3.52
N LYS A 44 19.06 -14.89 -4.35
CA LYS A 44 20.12 -15.35 -5.25
C LYS A 44 21.35 -15.81 -4.48
N GLU A 45 21.78 -15.04 -3.49
CA GLU A 45 22.97 -15.34 -2.67
C GLU A 45 22.79 -16.59 -1.81
N THR A 46 21.59 -16.79 -1.24
CA THR A 46 21.36 -17.86 -0.24
C THR A 46 20.66 -19.09 -0.82
N GLY A 47 19.77 -18.91 -1.79
CA GLY A 47 18.88 -19.94 -2.34
C GLY A 47 19.10 -20.27 -3.82
N GLY A 48 20.01 -19.55 -4.47
CA GLY A 48 20.34 -19.74 -5.88
C GLY A 48 19.31 -19.16 -6.86
N GLU A 49 19.56 -19.40 -8.15
CA GLU A 49 18.87 -18.72 -9.26
C GLU A 49 17.37 -19.09 -9.37
N HIS A 50 16.98 -20.26 -8.89
CA HIS A 50 15.58 -20.69 -8.92
C HIS A 50 14.75 -20.01 -7.83
N GLU A 51 15.29 -19.86 -6.61
CA GLU A 51 14.65 -19.10 -5.53
C GLU A 51 14.57 -17.62 -5.91
N SER A 52 15.66 -17.03 -6.44
CA SER A 52 15.68 -15.62 -6.82
C SER A 52 14.66 -15.29 -7.90
N ARG A 53 14.51 -16.14 -8.93
CA ARG A 53 13.49 -15.94 -9.98
C ARG A 53 12.08 -16.04 -9.42
N GLU A 54 11.79 -17.07 -8.62
CA GLU A 54 10.46 -17.24 -8.02
C GLU A 54 10.11 -16.03 -7.15
N LYS A 55 11.05 -15.55 -6.31
CA LYS A 55 10.86 -14.36 -5.49
C LYS A 55 10.74 -13.08 -6.31
N PHE A 56 11.54 -12.89 -7.36
CA PHE A 56 11.43 -11.72 -8.21
C PHE A 56 10.05 -11.61 -8.86
N ILE A 57 9.55 -12.69 -9.47
CA ILE A 57 8.23 -12.69 -10.14
C ILE A 57 7.11 -12.46 -9.12
N GLU A 58 7.23 -13.06 -7.93
CA GLU A 58 6.27 -12.87 -6.86
C GLU A 58 6.24 -11.42 -6.37
N GLU A 59 7.38 -10.85 -5.99
CA GLU A 59 7.48 -9.51 -5.41
C GLU A 59 7.24 -8.41 -6.47
N ALA A 60 7.86 -8.52 -7.66
CA ALA A 60 7.68 -7.57 -8.75
C ALA A 60 6.28 -7.65 -9.36
N GLY A 61 5.72 -8.84 -9.54
CA GLY A 61 4.34 -9.02 -10.00
C GLY A 61 3.33 -8.49 -8.99
N THR A 62 3.67 -8.57 -7.69
CA THR A 62 2.88 -7.91 -6.63
C THR A 62 2.85 -6.41 -6.81
N ALA A 63 4.02 -5.78 -6.90
CA ALA A 63 4.14 -4.35 -7.09
C ALA A 63 3.45 -3.89 -8.38
N ALA A 64 3.57 -4.64 -9.48
CA ALA A 64 2.93 -4.30 -10.76
C ALA A 64 1.41 -4.31 -10.69
N LEU A 65 0.81 -5.34 -10.07
CA LEU A 65 -0.64 -5.42 -9.90
C LEU A 65 -1.16 -4.38 -8.91
N TRP A 66 -0.36 -4.03 -7.91
CA TRP A 66 -0.69 -2.97 -6.96
C TRP A 66 -0.68 -1.58 -7.62
N LEU A 67 0.44 -1.22 -8.24
CA LEU A 67 0.68 0.10 -8.81
C LEU A 67 -0.06 0.33 -10.14
N GLY A 68 -0.29 -0.73 -10.91
CA GLY A 68 -0.96 -0.67 -12.22
C GLY A 68 -2.35 -1.28 -12.24
N GLY A 69 -2.52 -2.45 -11.61
CA GLY A 69 -3.77 -3.21 -11.65
C GLY A 69 -4.93 -2.54 -10.90
N ILE A 70 -4.69 -1.95 -9.73
CA ILE A 70 -5.73 -1.20 -8.99
C ILE A 70 -6.16 0.06 -9.76
N PRO A 71 -5.25 0.95 -10.22
CA PRO A 71 -5.67 2.10 -11.04
C PRO A 71 -6.38 1.71 -12.33
N LEU A 72 -5.91 0.65 -13.01
CA LEU A 72 -6.52 0.17 -14.24
C LEU A 72 -7.93 -0.37 -14.00
N SER A 73 -8.13 -1.21 -12.98
CA SER A 73 -9.44 -1.76 -12.63
C SER A 73 -10.43 -0.67 -12.22
N ARG A 74 -9.99 0.35 -11.46
CA ARG A 74 -10.79 1.55 -11.18
C ARG A 74 -11.18 2.28 -12.46
N LYS A 75 -10.24 2.50 -13.38
CA LYS A 75 -10.49 3.17 -14.66
C LYS A 75 -11.47 2.38 -15.53
N ILE A 76 -11.37 1.06 -15.55
CA ILE A 76 -12.31 0.18 -16.25
C ILE A 76 -13.69 0.28 -15.61
N PHE A 77 -13.79 0.17 -14.28
CA PHE A 77 -15.05 0.28 -13.54
C PHE A 77 -15.73 1.65 -13.77
N ASP A 78 -14.95 2.73 -13.78
CA ASP A 78 -15.43 4.08 -14.04
C ASP A 78 -15.98 4.22 -15.47
N LYS A 79 -15.25 3.70 -16.46
CA LYS A 79 -15.65 3.80 -17.88
C LYS A 79 -16.82 2.88 -18.26
N THR A 80 -17.03 1.80 -17.51
CA THR A 80 -18.07 0.80 -17.79
C THR A 80 -19.23 0.94 -16.82
N ILE A 81 -19.07 0.52 -15.57
CA ILE A 81 -20.13 0.40 -14.57
C ILE A 81 -20.71 1.76 -14.17
N PHE A 82 -19.86 2.76 -13.85
CA PHE A 82 -20.36 4.11 -13.52
C PHE A 82 -21.02 4.79 -14.71
N LYS A 83 -20.39 4.70 -15.90
CA LYS A 83 -20.93 5.28 -17.13
C LYS A 83 -22.28 4.66 -17.52
N MET A 84 -22.42 3.33 -17.44
CA MET A 84 -23.69 2.63 -17.68
C MET A 84 -24.77 3.01 -16.65
N ALA A 85 -24.38 3.29 -15.41
CA ALA A 85 -25.31 3.73 -14.37
C ALA A 85 -25.68 5.23 -14.45
N GLY A 86 -25.08 5.99 -15.38
CA GLY A 86 -25.28 7.43 -15.51
C GLY A 86 -24.68 8.27 -14.38
N LEU A 87 -23.79 7.67 -13.57
CA LEU A 87 -23.24 8.29 -12.36
C LEU A 87 -21.86 8.90 -12.65
N ASN A 88 -21.52 9.99 -11.97
CA ASN A 88 -20.19 10.60 -12.04
C ASN A 88 -19.26 10.00 -10.97
N PRO A 89 -18.22 9.23 -11.36
CA PRO A 89 -17.33 8.56 -10.42
C PRO A 89 -16.42 9.50 -9.62
N GLU A 90 -16.36 10.78 -9.99
CA GLU A 90 -15.52 11.77 -9.30
C GLU A 90 -16.17 12.38 -8.07
N ILE A 91 -17.50 12.25 -7.95
CA ILE A 91 -18.24 12.73 -6.79
C ILE A 91 -17.80 11.92 -5.57
N SER A 92 -17.35 12.63 -4.55
CA SER A 92 -16.99 12.03 -3.28
C SER A 92 -18.25 11.50 -2.60
N PHE A 93 -18.22 10.24 -2.17
CA PHE A 93 -19.37 9.69 -1.48
C PHE A 93 -19.55 10.33 -0.10
N LYS A 94 -18.50 10.87 0.53
CA LYS A 94 -18.62 11.61 1.81
C LYS A 94 -19.53 12.81 1.67
N LYS A 95 -19.50 13.52 0.54
CA LYS A 95 -20.46 14.60 0.25
C LYS A 95 -21.91 14.15 0.11
N ILE A 96 -22.12 12.88 -0.18
CA ILE A 96 -23.45 12.31 -0.37
C ILE A 96 -24.01 11.82 0.96
N VAL A 97 -23.15 11.26 1.82
CA VAL A 97 -23.51 10.67 3.11
C VAL A 97 -23.38 11.65 4.29
N SER A 98 -22.60 12.72 4.15
CA SER A 98 -22.48 13.76 5.18
C SER A 98 -23.83 14.41 5.46
N LYS A 99 -24.16 14.58 6.73
CA LYS A 99 -25.25 15.47 7.17
C LYS A 99 -24.69 16.88 7.31
N GLY A 100 -25.39 17.90 6.78
CA GLY A 100 -25.02 19.32 6.95
C GLY A 100 -24.47 20.01 5.69
N SER A 101 -23.75 21.12 5.87
CA SER A 101 -23.44 22.10 4.81
C SER A 101 -22.53 21.63 3.67
N GLN A 102 -21.81 20.52 3.82
CA GLN A 102 -21.03 19.90 2.73
C GLN A 102 -21.84 18.97 1.83
N GLN A 103 -23.08 18.64 2.23
CA GLN A 103 -23.94 17.75 1.49
C GLN A 103 -24.28 18.33 0.12
N LEU A 104 -24.19 17.51 -0.93
CA LEU A 104 -24.63 17.92 -2.27
C LEU A 104 -26.15 18.09 -2.29
N THR A 105 -26.61 19.25 -2.76
CA THR A 105 -28.03 19.46 -3.05
C THR A 105 -28.48 18.64 -4.26
N GLU A 106 -29.77 18.34 -4.37
CA GLU A 106 -30.31 17.61 -5.52
C GLU A 106 -30.02 18.31 -6.86
N LEU A 107 -30.02 19.65 -6.88
CA LEU A 107 -29.71 20.45 -8.06
C LEU A 107 -28.22 20.35 -8.45
N GLU A 108 -27.31 20.38 -7.48
CA GLU A 108 -25.88 20.18 -7.74
C GLU A 108 -25.58 18.77 -8.22
N LEU A 109 -26.27 17.77 -7.67
CA LEU A 109 -26.13 16.38 -8.08
C LEU A 109 -26.63 16.14 -9.51
N LYS A 110 -27.76 16.76 -9.90
CA LYS A 110 -28.26 16.76 -11.28
C LYS A 110 -27.29 17.41 -12.26
N LYS A 111 -26.66 18.53 -11.88
CA LYS A 111 -25.62 19.17 -12.70
C LYS A 111 -24.37 18.31 -12.87
N LEU A 112 -23.95 17.64 -11.79
CA LEU A 112 -22.74 16.81 -11.79
C LEU A 112 -22.96 15.42 -12.40
N SER A 113 -24.21 14.96 -12.51
CA SER A 113 -24.59 13.64 -13.04
C SER A 113 -25.90 13.71 -13.82
N PRO A 114 -25.92 14.38 -14.98
CA PRO A 114 -27.14 14.66 -15.74
C PRO A 114 -27.80 13.40 -16.29
N ASN A 115 -27.03 12.31 -16.47
CA ASN A 115 -27.50 11.04 -17.01
C ASN A 115 -27.96 10.06 -15.92
N ALA A 116 -27.86 10.42 -14.63
CA ALA A 116 -28.42 9.62 -13.55
C ALA A 116 -29.94 9.68 -13.71
N SER A 117 -30.57 8.53 -13.91
CA SER A 117 -32.01 8.39 -14.18
C SER A 117 -32.80 9.32 -13.25
N LEU A 118 -33.45 10.35 -13.83
CA LEU A 118 -34.18 11.42 -13.14
C LEU A 118 -35.38 10.95 -12.28
N ALA A 119 -35.58 9.63 -12.16
CA ALA A 119 -36.65 8.99 -11.40
C ALA A 119 -36.26 8.61 -9.96
N LEU A 120 -34.99 8.73 -9.55
CA LEU A 120 -34.54 8.44 -8.19
C LEU A 120 -34.50 9.74 -7.36
N THR A 121 -35.21 9.77 -6.23
CA THR A 121 -35.19 10.90 -5.27
C THR A 121 -33.85 10.98 -4.51
N GLY A 122 -33.52 12.12 -3.89
CA GLY A 122 -32.20 12.38 -3.28
C GLY A 122 -31.67 11.27 -2.38
N GLU A 123 -32.50 10.65 -1.53
CA GLU A 123 -32.08 9.55 -0.65
C GLU A 123 -31.77 8.25 -1.41
N GLN A 124 -32.55 7.93 -2.44
CA GLN A 124 -32.34 6.72 -3.25
C GLN A 124 -31.08 6.85 -4.11
N LEU A 125 -30.83 8.04 -4.65
CA LEU A 125 -29.61 8.34 -5.40
C LEU A 125 -28.39 8.31 -4.47
N ALA A 126 -28.51 8.82 -3.24
CA ALA A 126 -27.46 8.73 -2.23
C ALA A 126 -27.09 7.29 -1.88
N LYS A 127 -28.10 6.43 -1.67
CA LYS A 127 -27.90 4.99 -1.50
C LYS A 127 -27.23 4.37 -2.73
N LYS A 128 -27.65 4.71 -3.95
CA LYS A 128 -27.05 4.19 -5.19
C LYS A 128 -25.56 4.54 -5.28
N TYR A 129 -25.19 5.80 -5.07
CA TYR A 129 -23.79 6.23 -5.04
C TYR A 129 -22.98 5.47 -3.99
N LYS A 130 -23.50 5.32 -2.76
CA LYS A 130 -22.83 4.56 -1.70
C LYS A 130 -22.51 3.14 -2.17
N HIS A 131 -23.48 2.42 -2.74
CA HIS A 131 -23.27 1.05 -3.24
C HIS A 131 -22.26 1.02 -4.40
N PHE A 132 -22.29 1.99 -5.32
CA PHE A 132 -21.38 2.02 -6.46
C PHE A 132 -19.93 2.35 -6.06
N HIS A 133 -19.70 3.22 -5.08
CA HIS A 133 -18.35 3.45 -4.55
C HIS A 133 -17.82 2.24 -3.77
N ILE A 134 -18.67 1.56 -3.00
CA ILE A 134 -18.32 0.29 -2.34
C ILE A 134 -17.99 -0.77 -3.39
N ALA A 135 -18.84 -0.92 -4.42
CA ALA A 135 -18.61 -1.85 -5.51
C ALA A 135 -17.32 -1.53 -6.28
N LYS A 136 -17.04 -0.25 -6.55
CA LYS A 136 -15.76 0.19 -7.14
C LYS A 136 -14.59 -0.23 -6.29
N PHE A 137 -14.64 0.04 -4.99
CA PHE A 137 -13.58 -0.37 -4.07
C PHE A 137 -13.41 -1.90 -4.09
N LEU A 138 -14.49 -2.65 -3.89
CA LEU A 138 -14.46 -4.12 -3.88
C LEU A 138 -13.96 -4.70 -5.19
N VAL A 139 -14.49 -4.29 -6.34
CA VAL A 139 -14.09 -4.82 -7.66
C VAL A 139 -12.65 -4.45 -8.00
N SER A 140 -12.26 -3.18 -7.77
CA SER A 140 -10.89 -2.73 -8.03
C SER A 140 -9.84 -3.36 -7.13
N THR A 141 -10.29 -3.97 -6.04
CA THR A 141 -9.43 -4.59 -5.04
C THR A 141 -9.44 -6.10 -5.16
N LEU A 142 -10.61 -6.72 -5.34
CA LEU A 142 -10.82 -8.17 -5.41
C LEU A 142 -10.16 -8.79 -6.65
N VAL A 143 -10.19 -8.10 -7.79
CA VAL A 143 -9.55 -8.62 -9.02
C VAL A 143 -8.02 -8.65 -8.86
N PRO A 144 -7.33 -7.55 -8.50
CA PRO A 144 -5.91 -7.63 -8.15
C PRO A 144 -5.63 -8.61 -7.01
N PHE A 145 -6.45 -8.61 -5.96
CA PHE A 145 -6.30 -9.52 -4.81
C PHE A 145 -6.31 -11.00 -5.21
N THR A 146 -7.26 -11.43 -6.05
CA THR A 146 -7.34 -12.84 -6.52
C THR A 146 -6.15 -13.19 -7.40
N LEU A 147 -5.74 -12.26 -8.28
CA LEU A 147 -4.52 -12.41 -9.07
C LEU A 147 -3.28 -12.55 -8.18
N LEU A 148 -3.19 -11.76 -7.10
CA LEU A 148 -2.05 -11.68 -6.19
C LEU A 148 -1.93 -12.84 -5.21
N THR A 149 -3.03 -13.50 -4.87
CA THR A 149 -3.09 -14.51 -3.80
C THR A 149 -3.29 -15.92 -4.32
N ALA A 150 -3.89 -16.09 -5.50
CA ALA A 150 -4.21 -17.41 -6.04
C ALA A 150 -3.58 -17.65 -7.42
N VAL A 151 -3.68 -16.69 -8.36
CA VAL A 151 -3.28 -16.93 -9.75
C VAL A 151 -1.78 -16.80 -9.93
N LEU A 152 -1.21 -15.61 -9.67
CA LEU A 152 0.21 -15.34 -9.91
C LEU A 152 1.14 -16.27 -9.10
N PRO A 153 0.93 -16.49 -7.78
CA PRO A 153 1.81 -17.37 -7.03
C PRO A 153 1.77 -18.81 -7.53
N LYS A 154 0.58 -19.36 -7.83
CA LYS A 154 0.45 -20.74 -8.32
C LYS A 154 1.02 -20.93 -9.71
N LEU A 155 0.80 -19.98 -10.62
CA LEU A 155 1.42 -20.03 -11.96
C LEU A 155 2.94 -19.96 -11.87
N ASN A 156 3.47 -19.08 -11.02
CA ASN A 156 4.91 -18.96 -10.79
C ASN A 156 5.49 -20.25 -10.19
N GLN A 157 4.84 -20.82 -9.17
CA GLN A 157 5.22 -22.10 -8.57
C GLN A 157 5.21 -23.26 -9.59
N GLN A 158 4.18 -23.33 -10.44
CA GLN A 158 4.11 -24.34 -11.51
C GLN A 158 5.21 -24.16 -12.55
N LEU A 159 5.50 -22.91 -12.93
CA LEU A 159 6.61 -22.60 -13.82
C LEU A 159 7.95 -23.00 -13.21
N SER A 160 8.17 -22.73 -11.92
CA SER A 160 9.35 -23.16 -11.17
C SER A 160 9.54 -24.67 -11.20
N ARG A 161 8.49 -25.43 -10.87
CA ARG A 161 8.52 -26.88 -10.91
C ARG A 161 8.92 -27.38 -12.29
N LYS A 162 8.25 -26.89 -13.35
CA LYS A 162 8.55 -27.30 -14.74
C LYS A 162 10.00 -27.01 -15.14
N ILE A 163 10.54 -25.84 -14.78
CA ILE A 163 11.93 -25.48 -15.09
C ILE A 163 12.92 -26.42 -14.39
N ILE A 164 12.71 -26.67 -13.09
CA ILE A 164 13.61 -27.53 -12.28
C ILE A 164 13.58 -28.98 -12.79
N LEU A 165 12.38 -29.53 -13.02
CA LEU A 165 12.21 -30.89 -13.54
C LEU A 165 12.85 -31.05 -14.93
N ASN A 166 12.58 -30.12 -15.85
CA ASN A 166 13.14 -30.18 -17.20
C ASN A 166 14.67 -30.07 -17.21
N ARG A 167 15.25 -29.34 -16.25
CA ARG A 167 16.70 -29.23 -16.09
C ARG A 167 17.29 -30.55 -15.62
N ALA A 168 16.75 -31.11 -14.53
CA ALA A 168 17.18 -32.41 -14.02
C ALA A 168 17.08 -33.52 -15.07
N LEU A 169 15.99 -33.56 -15.85
CA LEU A 169 15.83 -34.53 -16.94
C LEU A 169 16.85 -34.34 -18.08
N LYS A 170 17.24 -33.09 -18.39
CA LYS A 170 18.29 -32.83 -19.38
C LYS A 170 19.66 -33.25 -18.87
N ASP A 171 19.96 -32.95 -17.61
CA ASP A 171 21.24 -33.30 -16.98
C ASP A 171 21.40 -34.83 -16.92
N ASN A 172 20.35 -35.57 -16.50
CA ASN A 172 20.37 -37.04 -16.54
C ASN A 172 20.49 -37.60 -17.97
N LYS A 173 19.86 -36.97 -18.98
CA LYS A 173 20.03 -37.38 -20.38
C LYS A 173 21.44 -37.09 -20.91
N ALA A 174 22.10 -36.05 -20.42
CA ALA A 174 23.47 -35.72 -20.77
C ALA A 174 24.45 -36.70 -20.09
N GLU A 175 24.26 -36.98 -18.80
CA GLU A 175 25.02 -38.00 -18.05
C GLU A 175 24.89 -39.38 -18.71
N ASN A 176 23.67 -39.84 -19.01
CA ASN A 176 23.45 -41.11 -19.72
C ASN A 176 24.04 -41.15 -21.15
N LYS A 177 24.26 -40.00 -21.80
CA LYS A 177 24.95 -39.92 -23.10
C LYS A 177 26.47 -39.92 -22.95
N SER A 178 27.00 -39.31 -21.89
CA SER A 178 28.42 -39.33 -21.55
C SER A 178 28.88 -40.70 -21.07
N ASP A 179 28.07 -41.40 -20.27
CA ASP A 179 28.37 -42.76 -19.80
C ASP A 179 28.30 -43.80 -20.95
N ASN A 180 27.38 -43.65 -21.89
CA ASN A 180 27.33 -44.49 -23.10
C ASN A 180 28.52 -44.27 -24.06
N SER A 181 29.34 -43.25 -23.85
CA SER A 181 30.58 -43.04 -24.62
C SER A 181 31.81 -43.72 -23.98
N GLN A 182 31.66 -44.33 -22.79
CA GLN A 182 32.73 -45.10 -22.14
C GLN A 182 32.45 -46.61 -22.00
N VAL A 183 31.33 -47.13 -22.52
CA VAL A 183 31.03 -48.57 -22.48
C VAL A 183 31.13 -49.19 -23.88
N GLN A 184 32.37 -49.34 -24.37
CA GLN A 184 32.72 -50.44 -25.26
C GLN A 184 33.67 -51.39 -24.52
N SER A 185 33.08 -52.36 -23.82
CA SER A 185 33.57 -53.73 -23.64
C SER A 185 32.89 -54.36 -22.42
N ASN A 186 31.78 -55.07 -22.62
CA ASN A 186 31.81 -56.54 -22.62
C ASN A 186 30.37 -57.10 -22.73
N LYS A 187 30.26 -58.21 -23.45
CA LYS A 187 29.01 -58.91 -23.76
C LYS A 187 28.36 -59.54 -22.51
N GLN A 188 27.02 -59.47 -22.54
CA GLN A 188 25.95 -60.19 -21.82
C GLN A 188 26.20 -61.72 -21.60
N PRO A 189 25.45 -62.45 -20.73
CA PRO A 189 23.99 -62.63 -20.93
C PRO A 189 23.03 -62.85 -19.72
N ASP A 190 21.75 -62.58 -20.02
CA ASP A 190 20.45 -63.16 -19.61
C ASP A 190 20.04 -63.43 -18.15
N PHE A 191 18.82 -62.97 -17.76
CA PHE A 191 17.64 -63.85 -17.61
C PHE A 191 16.31 -63.05 -17.45
N THR A 192 15.21 -63.73 -17.76
CA THR A 192 13.85 -63.29 -18.13
C THR A 192 12.91 -62.79 -17.01
N GLY A 193 11.89 -61.99 -17.36
CA GLY A 193 10.50 -62.24 -16.89
C GLY A 193 9.66 -61.10 -16.26
N THR A 194 8.68 -60.61 -17.03
CA THR A 194 7.28 -60.25 -16.66
C THR A 194 6.90 -58.98 -15.86
N ASN A 195 6.39 -57.99 -16.61
CA ASN A 195 5.12 -57.24 -16.49
C ASN A 195 4.46 -56.90 -15.12
N SER A 196 4.40 -55.58 -14.87
CA SER A 196 3.21 -54.74 -14.61
C SER A 196 2.28 -55.04 -13.41
N LYS A 197 2.20 -54.08 -12.47
CA LYS A 197 0.95 -53.31 -12.23
C LYS A 197 1.18 -52.01 -11.46
N SER A 198 0.85 -50.92 -12.13
CA SER A 198 0.71 -49.55 -11.64
C SER A 198 -0.58 -49.40 -10.83
N SER A 199 -0.46 -49.40 -9.50
CA SER A 199 -1.57 -49.10 -8.57
C SER A 199 -1.16 -48.24 -7.38
N GLY A 200 0.13 -47.86 -7.25
CA GLY A 200 0.64 -47.05 -6.13
C GLY A 200 0.60 -45.53 -6.29
N LEU A 201 0.50 -45.00 -7.51
CA LEU A 201 0.60 -43.54 -7.74
C LEU A 201 -0.70 -42.77 -7.44
N LYS A 202 -1.87 -43.40 -7.62
CA LYS A 202 -3.16 -42.72 -7.36
C LYS A 202 -3.46 -42.55 -5.86
N ASN A 203 -3.02 -43.51 -5.04
CA ASN A 203 -3.21 -43.44 -3.59
C ASN A 203 -2.31 -42.40 -2.91
N LEU A 204 -1.16 -42.08 -3.51
CA LEU A 204 -0.23 -41.05 -3.01
C LEU A 204 -0.76 -39.64 -3.28
N GLU A 205 -1.42 -39.41 -4.42
CA GLU A 205 -2.05 -38.12 -4.77
C GLU A 205 -3.28 -37.82 -3.89
N GLU A 206 -4.11 -38.83 -3.60
CA GLU A 206 -5.27 -38.68 -2.71
C GLU A 206 -4.88 -38.47 -1.23
N THR A 207 -3.81 -39.12 -0.76
CA THR A 207 -3.32 -38.95 0.62
C THR A 207 -2.65 -37.59 0.84
N PHE A 208 -2.03 -37.01 -0.21
CA PHE A 208 -1.40 -35.67 -0.14
C PHE A 208 -2.44 -34.54 -0.16
N LEU A 209 -3.57 -34.73 -0.86
CA LEU A 209 -4.68 -33.77 -0.90
C LEU A 209 -5.53 -33.79 0.38
N GLN A 210 -5.62 -34.92 1.09
CA GLN A 210 -6.39 -35.01 2.34
C GLN A 210 -5.66 -34.48 3.59
N ASN A 211 -4.31 -34.49 3.62
CA ASN A 211 -3.54 -34.03 4.79
C ASN A 211 -3.15 -32.54 4.77
N THR A 212 -3.46 -31.80 3.70
CA THR A 212 -3.12 -30.37 3.53
C THR A 212 -4.26 -29.40 3.91
N THR A 213 -5.41 -29.90 4.37
CA THR A 213 -6.64 -29.10 4.56
C THR A 213 -7.09 -28.87 6.01
N LYS A 214 -6.31 -29.25 7.04
CA LYS A 214 -6.67 -28.92 8.43
C LYS A 214 -5.98 -27.62 8.91
N PRO A 215 -6.71 -26.51 9.10
CA PRO A 215 -6.14 -25.27 9.63
C PRO A 215 -5.79 -25.42 11.11
N ILE A 216 -4.62 -24.89 11.51
CA ILE A 216 -4.30 -24.67 12.92
C ILE A 216 -4.99 -23.38 13.34
N SER A 217 -5.87 -23.47 14.33
CA SER A 217 -6.60 -22.33 14.90
C SER A 217 -5.67 -21.45 15.73
N PHE A 218 -5.47 -20.19 15.34
CA PHE A 218 -5.09 -19.15 16.29
C PHE A 218 -6.37 -18.69 17.01
N ALA A 219 -6.37 -18.89 18.33
CA ALA A 219 -7.42 -18.69 19.32
C ALA A 219 -8.67 -17.88 18.92
N GLY A 220 -9.84 -18.52 19.03
CA GLY A 220 -11.16 -17.89 18.91
C GLY A 220 -12.34 -18.86 18.93
N ASN A 221 -12.48 -19.64 20.02
CA ASN A 221 -13.65 -20.38 20.50
C ASN A 221 -14.39 -21.43 19.60
N LYS A 222 -14.93 -22.46 20.27
CA LYS A 222 -15.36 -23.77 19.75
C LYS A 222 -16.74 -23.80 19.03
N LYS A 223 -16.84 -24.76 18.10
CA LYS A 223 -18.01 -25.48 17.52
C LYS A 223 -18.88 -24.76 16.47
N SER A 224 -18.75 -25.17 15.19
CA SER A 224 -19.79 -25.97 14.49
C SER A 224 -19.22 -26.54 13.19
N ASN A 225 -19.80 -27.65 12.73
CA ASN A 225 -19.36 -28.48 11.62
C ASN A 225 -20.06 -28.01 10.32
N GLN A 226 -19.37 -27.28 9.45
CA GLN A 226 -19.80 -27.00 8.06
C GLN A 226 -18.58 -26.92 7.13
N ASN A 227 -18.79 -27.32 5.87
CA ASN A 227 -17.81 -27.51 4.78
C ASN A 227 -16.77 -26.37 4.63
N PRO A 228 -15.55 -26.66 4.13
CA PRO A 228 -14.46 -25.68 4.06
C PRO A 228 -14.67 -24.71 2.90
N ALA A 229 -15.50 -23.68 3.10
CA ALA A 229 -15.67 -22.56 2.17
C ALA A 229 -15.01 -21.30 2.74
N PHE A 230 -14.12 -20.67 1.96
CA PHE A 230 -13.93 -19.22 1.81
C PHE A 230 -14.11 -18.26 3.04
N THR A 231 -13.71 -18.66 4.25
CA THR A 231 -13.91 -17.86 5.48
C THR A 231 -13.11 -16.54 5.52
N GLY A 232 -12.00 -16.41 4.79
CA GLY A 232 -11.21 -15.18 4.74
C GLY A 232 -11.91 -14.03 4.01
N ILE A 233 -12.63 -14.35 2.93
CA ILE A 233 -13.46 -13.39 2.20
C ILE A 233 -14.77 -13.16 2.94
N GLU A 234 -15.41 -14.17 3.53
CA GLU A 234 -16.60 -13.96 4.38
C GLU A 234 -16.29 -13.21 5.67
N THR A 235 -15.06 -13.23 6.19
CA THR A 235 -14.68 -12.35 7.30
C THR A 235 -14.46 -10.91 6.80
N LEU A 236 -13.90 -10.73 5.59
CA LEU A 236 -13.80 -9.42 4.93
C LEU A 236 -15.16 -8.87 4.48
N ILE A 237 -16.08 -9.71 3.98
CA ILE A 237 -17.42 -9.41 3.46
C ILE A 237 -18.48 -9.40 4.58
N GLY A 238 -18.36 -10.27 5.57
CA GLY A 238 -19.21 -10.33 6.77
C GLY A 238 -18.85 -9.23 7.78
N LYS A 239 -17.55 -8.93 7.95
CA LYS A 239 -17.16 -7.64 8.54
C LYS A 239 -17.44 -6.48 7.58
N ALA A 240 -17.41 -6.66 6.24
CA ALA A 240 -17.93 -5.66 5.25
C ALA A 240 -19.39 -5.28 5.54
N GLY A 241 -20.19 -6.27 5.91
CA GLY A 241 -21.64 -6.17 6.11
C GLY A 241 -22.09 -5.65 7.47
N SER A 242 -21.26 -5.70 8.54
CA SER A 242 -21.70 -5.22 9.86
C SER A 242 -20.74 -4.28 10.59
N GLY A 243 -19.42 -4.30 10.31
CA GLY A 243 -18.46 -3.34 10.88
C GLY A 243 -17.96 -2.29 9.88
N ILE A 244 -17.84 -2.69 8.62
CA ILE A 244 -17.43 -1.87 7.48
C ILE A 244 -18.65 -1.25 6.78
N LEU A 245 -19.90 -1.56 7.14
CA LEU A 245 -21.01 -0.67 6.78
C LEU A 245 -20.95 0.68 7.54
N GLY A 246 -20.19 0.72 8.64
CA GLY A 246 -19.64 1.93 9.27
C GLY A 246 -18.30 2.36 8.65
N ALA A 247 -17.38 1.41 8.37
CA ALA A 247 -16.09 1.68 7.71
C ALA A 247 -16.13 1.72 6.17
N THR A 248 -17.29 1.96 5.54
CA THR A 248 -17.44 2.32 4.11
C THR A 248 -17.70 3.81 3.95
N ALA A 249 -17.86 4.52 5.08
CA ALA A 249 -17.21 5.82 5.23
C ALA A 249 -15.68 5.71 4.99
N GLY A 250 -15.11 4.51 5.04
CA GLY A 250 -13.70 4.20 4.93
C GLY A 250 -13.09 4.44 3.56
N ALA A 251 -13.75 4.20 2.42
CA ALA A 251 -13.10 4.31 1.10
C ALA A 251 -12.54 5.73 0.77
N GLU A 252 -12.94 6.74 1.55
CA GLU A 252 -12.35 8.10 1.57
C GLU A 252 -11.82 8.50 2.96
N VAL A 253 -12.00 7.68 4.01
CA VAL A 253 -11.23 7.83 5.26
C VAL A 253 -9.81 7.41 4.97
N ASN A 254 -8.87 8.24 5.43
CA ASN A 254 -7.43 8.04 5.49
C ASN A 254 -6.90 6.87 4.64
N ALA A 255 -6.33 7.19 3.48
CA ALA A 255 -5.82 6.21 2.52
C ALA A 255 -4.98 5.09 3.18
N VAL A 256 -4.25 5.42 4.25
CA VAL A 256 -3.44 4.50 5.05
C VAL A 256 -4.27 3.38 5.71
N ASP A 257 -5.44 3.69 6.28
CA ASP A 257 -6.26 2.71 7.01
C ASP A 257 -6.94 1.71 6.05
N ASN A 258 -7.40 2.20 4.89
CA ASN A 258 -7.90 1.31 3.82
C ASN A 258 -6.80 0.44 3.24
N MET A 259 -5.60 1.01 3.08
CA MET A 259 -4.45 0.28 2.57
C MET A 259 -4.02 -0.80 3.55
N LEU A 260 -3.98 -0.50 4.85
CA LEU A 260 -3.69 -1.49 5.90
C LEU A 260 -4.71 -2.63 5.89
N LEU A 261 -6.01 -2.33 5.81
CA LEU A 261 -7.05 -3.37 5.78
C LEU A 261 -6.89 -4.28 4.56
N LEU A 262 -6.61 -3.68 3.40
CA LEU A 262 -6.36 -4.40 2.17
C LEU A 262 -5.11 -5.28 2.29
N ASP A 263 -3.99 -4.72 2.75
CA ASP A 263 -2.74 -5.44 2.92
C ASP A 263 -2.88 -6.58 3.93
N LEU A 264 -3.60 -6.37 5.04
CA LEU A 264 -3.94 -7.43 5.99
C LEU A 264 -4.72 -8.57 5.34
N GLY A 265 -5.68 -8.23 4.47
CA GLY A 265 -6.41 -9.21 3.67
C GLY A 265 -5.49 -10.00 2.74
N ILE A 266 -4.65 -9.32 1.96
CA ILE A 266 -3.71 -9.92 1.01
C ILE A 266 -2.72 -10.83 1.74
N SER A 267 -2.06 -10.29 2.76
CA SER A 267 -1.10 -11.00 3.61
C SER A 267 -1.72 -12.25 4.24
N GLY A 268 -2.91 -12.13 4.84
CA GLY A 268 -3.61 -13.26 5.43
C GLY A 268 -3.90 -14.37 4.41
N ASN A 269 -4.33 -14.02 3.20
CA ASN A 269 -4.61 -14.99 2.15
C ASN A 269 -3.34 -15.59 1.55
N ARG A 270 -2.27 -14.82 1.43
CA ARG A 270 -0.95 -15.34 1.03
C ARG A 270 -0.48 -16.38 2.02
N VAL A 271 -0.53 -16.10 3.31
CA VAL A 271 -0.15 -17.06 4.35
C VAL A 271 -1.04 -18.30 4.32
N ALA A 272 -2.34 -18.16 4.03
CA ALA A 272 -3.27 -19.29 4.04
C ALA A 272 -3.15 -20.20 2.80
N PHE A 273 -3.01 -19.62 1.60
CA PHE A 273 -3.29 -20.34 0.34
C PHE A 273 -2.11 -20.47 -0.62
N VAL A 274 -1.03 -19.69 -0.45
CA VAL A 274 0.17 -19.78 -1.31
C VAL A 274 1.13 -20.90 -0.88
N PRO A 275 1.37 -21.14 0.43
CA PRO A 275 2.31 -22.16 0.87
C PRO A 275 1.94 -23.56 0.40
N ARG A 276 2.95 -24.33 -0.01
CA ARG A 276 2.82 -25.75 -0.35
C ARG A 276 2.86 -26.65 0.88
N ASN A 277 3.49 -26.17 1.96
CA ASN A 277 3.64 -26.91 3.20
C ASN A 277 3.66 -25.98 4.43
N ASN A 278 3.67 -26.57 5.62
CA ASN A 278 3.61 -25.83 6.89
C ASN A 278 4.87 -24.98 7.14
N GLN A 279 6.03 -25.40 6.64
CA GLN A 279 7.29 -24.67 6.81
C GLN A 279 7.30 -23.38 5.99
N GLU A 280 6.90 -23.49 4.71
CA GLU A 280 6.70 -22.37 3.82
C GLU A 280 5.63 -21.42 4.39
N ARG A 281 4.57 -21.96 5.01
CA ARG A 281 3.52 -21.12 5.63
C ARG A 281 4.03 -20.25 6.76
N ALA A 282 4.83 -20.79 7.66
CA ALA A 282 5.44 -19.99 8.72
C ALA A 282 6.43 -18.95 8.15
N GLU A 283 7.13 -19.26 7.06
CA GLU A 283 8.01 -18.30 6.40
C GLU A 283 7.23 -17.16 5.73
N TYR A 284 6.10 -17.46 5.09
CA TYR A 284 5.15 -16.47 4.58
C TYR A 284 4.56 -15.64 5.72
N ALA A 285 4.20 -16.24 6.85
CA ALA A 285 3.67 -15.50 8.00
C ALA A 285 4.70 -14.49 8.54
N LEU A 286 5.96 -14.91 8.65
CA LEU A 286 7.07 -14.03 9.05
C LEU A 286 7.31 -12.93 8.01
N LYS A 287 7.27 -13.26 6.71
CA LYS A 287 7.40 -12.30 5.61
C LYS A 287 6.34 -11.21 5.70
N GLU A 288 5.09 -11.64 5.62
CA GLU A 288 3.91 -10.79 5.48
C GLU A 288 3.68 -9.97 6.76
N GLY A 289 3.86 -10.58 7.94
CA GLY A 289 3.82 -9.87 9.22
C GLY A 289 4.93 -8.82 9.33
N GLY A 290 6.14 -9.12 8.86
CA GLY A 290 7.25 -8.17 8.81
C GLY A 290 6.98 -6.99 7.88
N ILE A 291 6.46 -7.24 6.68
CA ILE A 291 6.09 -6.19 5.72
C ILE A 291 5.03 -5.26 6.33
N LEU A 292 3.95 -5.82 6.89
CA LEU A 292 2.90 -5.05 7.56
C LEU A 292 3.45 -4.20 8.72
N PHE A 293 4.34 -4.77 9.53
CA PHE A 293 5.00 -4.04 10.62
C PHE A 293 5.78 -2.84 10.09
N PHE A 294 6.66 -3.02 9.11
CA PHE A 294 7.51 -1.94 8.61
C PHE A 294 6.74 -0.91 7.76
N PHE A 295 5.66 -1.33 7.10
CA PHE A 295 4.80 -0.43 6.34
C PHE A 295 3.90 0.42 7.21
N PHE A 296 3.34 -0.07 8.31
CA PHE A 296 2.33 0.70 9.03
C PHE A 296 2.77 1.09 10.44
N PHE A 297 3.41 0.19 11.17
CA PHE A 297 3.73 0.40 12.58
C PHE A 297 5.08 1.09 12.77
N ALA A 298 6.12 0.63 12.07
CA ALA A 298 7.46 1.22 12.18
C ALA A 298 7.47 2.68 11.73
N GLN A 299 6.68 3.05 10.72
CA GLN A 299 6.56 4.44 10.28
C GLN A 299 6.09 5.36 11.41
N LYS A 300 5.10 4.93 12.20
CA LYS A 300 4.58 5.69 13.35
C LYS A 300 5.65 5.85 14.43
N ILE A 301 6.42 4.79 14.70
CA ILE A 301 7.53 4.82 15.68
C ILE A 301 8.62 5.78 15.20
N ILE A 302 9.05 5.66 13.94
CA ILE A 302 10.08 6.51 13.33
C ILE A 302 9.64 7.98 13.35
N LYS A 303 8.39 8.25 12.94
CA LYS A 303 7.82 9.60 12.98
C LYS A 303 7.85 10.18 14.39
N ASN A 304 7.38 9.43 15.39
CA ASN A 304 7.42 9.90 16.79
C ASN A 304 8.85 10.23 17.27
N GLN A 305 9.87 9.49 16.81
CA GLN A 305 11.27 9.80 17.13
C GLN A 305 11.76 11.06 16.41
N PHE A 306 11.37 11.24 15.14
CA PHE A 306 11.66 12.46 14.39
C PHE A 306 10.94 13.68 14.94
N ASP A 307 9.72 13.54 15.46
CA ASP A 307 8.99 14.61 16.14
C ASP A 307 9.72 15.00 17.45
N LYS A 308 10.20 14.03 18.23
CA LYS A 308 11.05 14.29 19.41
C LYS A 308 12.34 15.02 19.04
N LEU A 309 12.99 14.62 17.95
CA LEU A 309 14.22 15.24 17.48
C LEU A 309 13.98 16.65 16.94
N SER A 310 12.90 16.85 16.16
CA SER A 310 12.41 18.15 15.69
C SER A 310 12.19 19.12 16.86
N ASN A 311 11.52 18.66 17.92
CA ASN A 311 11.27 19.45 19.11
C ASN A 311 12.57 19.81 19.83
N LYS A 312 13.52 18.88 19.96
CA LYS A 312 14.87 19.17 20.51
C LYS A 312 15.64 20.19 19.69
N LEU A 313 15.51 20.13 18.36
CA LEU A 313 16.13 21.09 17.45
C LEU A 313 15.39 22.43 17.39
N LYS A 314 14.20 22.55 18.01
CA LYS A 314 13.27 23.68 17.91
C LYS A 314 12.91 24.03 16.46
N VAL A 315 12.79 23.01 15.61
CA VAL A 315 12.50 23.17 14.17
C VAL A 315 11.31 22.28 13.82
N PRO A 316 10.07 22.81 13.81
CA PRO A 316 8.88 22.04 13.50
C PRO A 316 8.85 21.63 12.02
N VAL A 317 8.73 20.33 11.77
CA VAL A 317 8.78 19.73 10.42
C VAL A 317 7.40 19.36 9.86
N ASP A 318 6.34 19.80 10.53
CA ASP A 318 4.96 19.42 10.25
C ASP A 318 4.42 20.01 8.92
N LEU A 319 4.92 21.18 8.51
CA LEU A 319 4.50 21.85 7.28
C LEU A 319 4.97 21.13 6.02
N ASP A 320 4.11 21.06 5.00
CA ASP A 320 4.41 20.44 3.71
C ASP A 320 5.55 21.17 2.94
N PHE A 321 6.32 20.42 2.15
CA PHE A 321 7.42 20.97 1.36
C PHE A 321 6.98 22.04 0.34
N LYS A 322 5.76 21.94 -0.20
CA LYS A 322 5.17 22.95 -1.08
C LYS A 322 4.92 24.24 -0.32
N THR A 323 4.35 24.18 0.89
CA THR A 323 4.17 25.35 1.77
C THR A 323 5.51 26.02 2.06
N LEU A 324 6.50 25.24 2.50
CA LEU A 324 7.84 25.76 2.79
C LEU A 324 8.53 26.36 1.54
N SER A 325 8.10 25.98 0.34
CA SER A 325 8.65 26.46 -0.94
C SER A 325 7.78 27.48 -1.64
N SER A 326 6.66 27.89 -1.04
CA SER A 326 5.76 28.90 -1.58
C SER A 326 6.32 30.29 -1.34
N ASP A 327 6.42 31.10 -2.40
CA ASP A 327 6.82 32.50 -2.31
C ASP A 327 5.82 33.31 -1.47
N SER A 328 4.53 33.01 -1.59
CA SER A 328 3.50 33.67 -0.79
C SER A 328 3.66 33.37 0.69
N PHE A 329 3.94 32.11 1.04
CA PHE A 329 4.20 31.73 2.43
C PHE A 329 5.45 32.45 2.97
N LYS A 330 6.54 32.45 2.19
CA LYS A 330 7.79 33.14 2.53
C LYS A 330 7.57 34.64 2.75
N ASN A 331 6.88 35.32 1.83
CA ASN A 331 6.57 36.75 1.94
C ASN A 331 5.74 37.04 3.19
N LYS A 332 4.75 36.19 3.50
CA LYS A 332 3.94 36.36 4.71
C LYS A 332 4.76 36.19 5.99
N MET A 333 5.68 35.21 6.03
CA MET A 333 6.60 35.06 7.16
C MET A 333 7.54 36.27 7.32
N GLN A 334 7.95 36.91 6.22
CA GLN A 334 8.73 38.15 6.27
C GLN A 334 7.93 39.32 6.84
N GLU A 335 6.66 39.47 6.46
CA GLU A 335 5.77 40.48 7.06
C GLU A 335 5.64 40.30 8.58
N ILE A 336 5.37 39.06 9.01
CA ILE A 336 5.19 38.72 10.43
C ILE A 336 6.48 38.97 11.22
N HIS A 337 7.63 38.58 10.66
CA HIS A 337 8.92 38.81 11.30
C HIS A 337 9.26 40.30 11.47
N LYS A 338 8.85 41.16 10.51
CA LYS A 338 9.10 42.61 10.60
C LYS A 338 8.24 43.28 11.69
N SER A 339 6.98 42.86 11.80
CA SER A 339 6.02 43.41 12.77
C SER A 339 5.19 42.29 13.39
N PRO A 340 5.68 41.64 14.47
CA PRO A 340 4.95 40.59 15.18
C PRO A 340 3.85 41.23 16.04
N THR A 341 2.80 41.75 15.39
CA THR A 341 1.61 42.27 16.08
C THR A 341 0.67 41.12 16.43
N LYS A 342 -0.12 41.29 17.51
CA LYS A 342 -1.19 40.34 17.86
C LYS A 342 -2.14 40.07 16.69
N GLN A 343 -2.43 41.09 15.88
CA GLN A 343 -3.29 41.00 14.71
C GLN A 343 -2.73 40.10 13.60
N ASN A 344 -1.41 40.11 13.38
CA ASN A 344 -0.74 39.22 12.40
C ASN A 344 -0.70 37.77 12.88
N MET A 345 -0.59 37.56 14.20
CA MET A 345 -0.67 36.22 14.80
C MET A 345 -2.10 35.67 14.77
N GLU A 346 -3.11 36.49 15.08
CA GLU A 346 -4.53 36.14 14.98
C GLU A 346 -4.93 35.76 13.54
N GLN A 347 -4.36 36.37 12.51
CA GLN A 347 -4.62 35.99 11.11
C GLN A 347 -4.14 34.56 10.76
N LEU A 348 -3.15 34.02 11.47
CA LEU A 348 -2.61 32.66 11.27
C LEU A 348 -3.49 31.60 11.95
N THR A 349 -4.00 31.96 13.12
CA THR A 349 -4.86 31.12 13.96
C THR A 349 -6.33 31.34 13.65
N GLN A 350 -6.72 32.32 12.84
CA GLN A 350 -8.13 32.66 12.59
C GLN A 350 -8.99 31.47 12.15
N PHE A 351 -8.47 30.48 11.42
CA PHE A 351 -9.25 29.28 11.13
C PHE A 351 -9.54 28.42 12.39
N THR A 352 -8.60 28.36 13.32
CA THR A 352 -8.68 27.60 14.59
C THR A 352 -9.31 28.39 15.74
N GLU A 353 -9.11 29.71 15.79
CA GLU A 353 -9.60 30.63 16.82
C GLU A 353 -10.93 31.30 16.45
N SER A 354 -11.21 31.51 15.16
CA SER A 354 -12.59 31.81 14.76
C SER A 354 -13.46 30.60 15.04
N THR A 355 -14.69 30.89 15.41
CA THR A 355 -15.78 30.04 15.87
C THR A 355 -16.16 28.84 14.99
N ALA A 356 -15.42 28.55 13.91
CA ALA A 356 -15.56 27.38 13.05
C ALA A 356 -15.55 26.04 13.81
N ILE A 357 -14.69 25.89 14.83
CA ILE A 357 -14.55 24.62 15.58
C ILE A 357 -15.43 24.60 16.82
N LYS A 358 -15.57 25.74 17.52
CA LYS A 358 -16.43 25.85 18.72
C LYS A 358 -17.91 25.62 18.42
N ASN A 359 -18.35 25.85 17.17
CA ASN A 359 -19.74 25.74 16.75
C ASN A 359 -20.00 24.60 15.73
N GLY A 360 -19.08 23.64 15.57
CA GLY A 360 -19.28 22.42 14.74
C GLY A 360 -18.84 22.51 13.27
N GLU A 361 -18.68 21.34 12.63
CA GLU A 361 -18.12 21.19 11.26
C GLU A 361 -18.81 22.04 10.18
N GLU A 362 -20.10 22.31 10.34
CA GLU A 362 -20.90 23.12 9.42
C GLU A 362 -20.39 24.57 9.32
N ASN A 363 -20.07 25.19 10.46
CA ASN A 363 -19.59 26.56 10.51
C ASN A 363 -18.18 26.68 9.93
N ALA A 364 -17.33 25.69 10.18
CA ALA A 364 -16.01 25.60 9.57
C ALA A 364 -16.09 25.52 8.04
N PHE A 365 -17.00 24.71 7.50
CA PHE A 365 -17.17 24.64 6.05
C PHE A 365 -17.73 25.93 5.47
N ASN A 366 -18.72 26.56 6.11
CA ASN A 366 -19.29 27.84 5.66
C ASN A 366 -18.22 28.94 5.63
N PHE A 367 -17.33 28.97 6.63
CA PHE A 367 -16.18 29.86 6.64
C PHE A 367 -15.27 29.63 5.42
N ILE A 368 -14.93 28.37 5.12
CA ILE A 368 -14.12 28.02 3.93
C ILE A 368 -14.84 28.45 2.65
N LYS A 369 -16.13 28.13 2.52
CA LYS A 369 -16.94 28.49 1.35
C LYS A 369 -16.94 29.99 1.08
N ASN A 370 -17.06 30.81 2.12
CA ASN A 370 -17.11 32.26 1.98
C ASN A 370 -15.73 32.90 1.77
N ASN A 371 -14.65 32.26 2.28
CA ASN A 371 -13.33 32.89 2.33
C ASN A 371 -12.26 32.19 1.47
N HIS A 372 -12.53 31.08 0.79
CA HIS A 372 -11.52 30.35 0.01
C HIS A 372 -10.87 31.16 -1.12
N LYS A 373 -11.57 32.18 -1.65
CA LYS A 373 -11.03 33.11 -2.66
C LYS A 373 -10.21 34.24 -2.05
N ASN A 374 -10.38 34.49 -0.75
CA ASN A 374 -9.68 35.56 -0.04
C ASN A 374 -8.28 35.09 0.35
N ASN A 375 -7.26 35.76 -0.18
CA ASN A 375 -5.86 35.43 0.10
C ASN A 375 -5.37 35.97 1.46
N ASN A 376 -6.20 36.70 2.20
CA ASN A 376 -5.85 37.17 3.55
C ASN A 376 -5.74 36.02 4.56
N PHE A 377 -6.39 34.88 4.29
CA PHE A 377 -6.33 33.70 5.16
C PHE A 377 -5.24 32.74 4.70
N LEU A 378 -4.05 32.85 5.30
CA LEU A 378 -2.89 32.03 4.94
C LEU A 378 -3.19 30.53 4.99
N THR A 379 -3.97 30.07 5.98
CA THR A 379 -4.39 28.66 6.09
C THR A 379 -5.17 28.19 4.86
N LEU A 380 -6.16 28.98 4.40
CA LEU A 380 -6.98 28.61 3.24
C LEU A 380 -6.18 28.67 1.94
N GLN A 381 -5.30 29.66 1.82
CA GLN A 381 -4.37 29.74 0.70
C GLN A 381 -3.46 28.51 0.65
N THR A 382 -2.78 28.21 1.75
CA THR A 382 -1.88 27.07 1.87
C THR A 382 -2.62 25.75 1.61
N ALA A 383 -3.84 25.60 2.14
CA ALA A 383 -4.68 24.42 1.93
C ALA A 383 -5.03 24.19 0.45
N LYS A 384 -5.21 25.26 -0.35
CA LYS A 384 -5.36 25.16 -1.81
C LYS A 384 -4.06 24.71 -2.49
N GLU A 385 -2.93 25.33 -2.13
CA GLU A 385 -1.61 25.05 -2.72
C GLU A 385 -1.19 23.58 -2.53
N ILE A 386 -1.47 23.01 -1.36
CA ILE A 386 -1.13 21.61 -1.05
C ILE A 386 -2.23 20.61 -1.40
N GLY A 387 -3.41 21.08 -1.83
CA GLY A 387 -4.50 20.26 -2.35
C GLY A 387 -5.43 19.66 -1.31
N ILE A 388 -5.41 20.15 -0.06
CA ILE A 388 -6.46 19.85 0.96
C ILE A 388 -7.80 20.43 0.49
N ILE A 389 -7.79 21.67 -0.01
CA ILE A 389 -8.95 22.29 -0.66
C ILE A 389 -8.77 22.19 -2.17
N LYS A 390 -9.70 21.49 -2.84
CA LYS A 390 -9.68 21.35 -4.30
C LYS A 390 -10.62 22.35 -4.94
N THR A 391 -10.13 23.10 -5.91
CA THR A 391 -10.92 24.07 -6.69
C THR A 391 -11.11 23.61 -8.13
N THR A 392 -12.11 24.15 -8.81
CA THR A 392 -12.32 24.05 -10.25
C THR A 392 -11.33 24.95 -10.99
N ALA A 393 -11.26 24.85 -12.32
CA ALA A 393 -10.44 25.73 -13.15
C ALA A 393 -10.79 27.22 -13.01
N LYS A 394 -12.02 27.55 -12.56
CA LYS A 394 -12.49 28.92 -12.30
C LYS A 394 -12.14 29.42 -10.89
N GLY A 395 -11.42 28.64 -10.10
CA GLY A 395 -11.03 28.98 -8.72
C GLY A 395 -12.14 28.81 -7.68
N GLU A 396 -13.27 28.19 -8.04
CA GLU A 396 -14.36 27.88 -7.11
C GLU A 396 -14.11 26.54 -6.41
N LEU A 397 -14.65 26.34 -5.21
CA LEU A 397 -14.59 25.03 -4.56
C LEU A 397 -15.14 23.94 -5.48
N ASN A 398 -14.42 22.82 -5.61
CA ASN A 398 -14.87 21.71 -6.41
C ASN A 398 -16.09 21.05 -5.73
N PRO A 399 -17.30 21.14 -6.31
CA PRO A 399 -18.49 20.63 -5.66
C PRO A 399 -18.47 19.11 -5.53
N ALA A 400 -17.67 18.39 -6.34
CA ALA A 400 -17.53 16.94 -6.28
C ALA A 400 -16.55 16.44 -5.19
N LYS A 401 -15.72 17.29 -4.56
CA LYS A 401 -14.68 16.85 -3.62
C LYS A 401 -14.99 17.28 -2.19
N TYR A 402 -15.02 16.33 -1.26
CA TYR A 402 -15.20 16.60 0.17
C TYR A 402 -13.97 17.30 0.75
N ILE A 403 -14.18 18.20 1.71
CA ILE A 403 -13.11 18.92 2.41
C ILE A 403 -13.04 18.40 3.84
N GLU A 404 -11.92 17.76 4.17
CA GLU A 404 -11.62 17.31 5.53
C GLU A 404 -11.30 18.51 6.43
N ILE A 405 -12.26 18.93 7.24
CA ILE A 405 -12.12 20.08 8.14
C ILE A 405 -10.95 19.86 9.11
N LYS A 406 -10.74 18.63 9.58
CA LYS A 406 -9.64 18.26 10.47
C LYS A 406 -8.27 18.47 9.83
N ASP A 407 -8.15 18.29 8.52
CA ASP A 407 -6.88 18.51 7.82
C ASP A 407 -6.57 20.00 7.70
N VAL A 408 -7.60 20.84 7.46
CA VAL A 408 -7.46 22.30 7.46
C VAL A 408 -7.13 22.82 8.87
N GLU A 409 -7.76 22.24 9.91
CA GLU A 409 -7.48 22.56 11.30
C GLU A 409 -6.04 22.22 11.67
N LYS A 410 -5.60 21.01 11.33
CA LYS A 410 -4.23 20.56 11.57
C LYS A 410 -3.23 21.48 10.87
N LEU A 411 -3.49 21.84 9.61
CA LEU A 411 -2.64 22.79 8.88
C LEU A 411 -2.55 24.15 9.59
N SER A 412 -3.66 24.69 10.09
CA SER A 412 -3.66 25.96 10.84
C SER A 412 -2.80 25.88 12.10
N LYS A 413 -2.87 24.75 12.84
CA LYS A 413 -2.01 24.50 14.01
C LYS A 413 -0.54 24.37 13.62
N ASP A 414 -0.25 23.66 12.53
CA ASP A 414 1.11 23.44 12.03
C ASP A 414 1.75 24.77 11.57
N ILE A 415 0.99 25.66 10.92
CA ILE A 415 1.42 27.03 10.57
C ILE A 415 1.73 27.82 11.83
N SER A 416 0.85 27.80 12.82
CA SER A 416 1.02 28.56 14.07
C SER A 416 2.23 28.09 14.87
N LYS A 417 2.43 26.77 14.97
CA LYS A 417 3.61 26.14 15.59
C LYS A 417 4.89 26.56 14.86
N PHE A 418 4.87 26.55 13.54
CA PHE A 418 6.01 26.98 12.72
C PHE A 418 6.35 28.44 12.93
N THR A 419 5.37 29.34 12.86
CA THR A 419 5.62 30.78 13.03
C THR A 419 6.13 31.10 14.42
N THR A 420 5.59 30.47 15.47
CA THR A 420 6.07 30.66 16.84
C THR A 420 7.53 30.22 16.97
N ALA A 421 7.87 29.02 16.49
CA ALA A 421 9.25 28.53 16.53
C ALA A 421 10.22 29.38 15.70
N MET A 422 9.75 29.95 14.57
CA MET A 422 10.52 30.87 13.76
C MET A 422 10.86 32.14 14.56
N LEU A 423 9.86 32.77 15.17
CA LEU A 423 10.04 33.98 15.97
C LEU A 423 10.95 33.72 17.18
N ASP A 424 10.73 32.63 17.90
CA ASP A 424 11.53 32.23 19.07
C ASP A 424 13.00 31.93 18.72
N SER A 425 13.27 31.55 17.47
CA SER A 425 14.63 31.24 17.02
C SER A 425 15.50 32.48 16.79
N GLY A 426 14.89 33.64 16.59
CA GLY A 426 15.59 34.88 16.18
C GLY A 426 16.21 34.84 14.77
N LEU A 427 15.99 33.76 14.00
CA LEU A 427 16.50 33.62 12.63
C LEU A 427 15.61 34.35 11.63
N LYS A 428 16.23 34.87 10.56
CA LYS A 428 15.46 35.41 9.42
C LYS A 428 14.57 34.31 8.83
N PRO A 429 13.38 34.66 8.30
CA PRO A 429 12.44 33.66 7.77
C PRO A 429 13.04 32.73 6.72
N GLU A 430 13.90 33.25 5.84
CA GLU A 430 14.57 32.46 4.80
C GLU A 430 15.50 31.40 5.37
N GLU A 431 16.28 31.78 6.38
CA GLU A 431 17.22 30.89 7.06
C GLU A 431 16.45 29.82 7.84
N PHE A 432 15.39 30.20 8.55
CA PHE A 432 14.55 29.27 9.31
C PHE A 432 13.80 28.28 8.39
N ILE A 433 13.22 28.77 7.29
CA ILE A 433 12.57 27.93 6.27
C ILE A 433 13.59 26.95 5.68
N ASN A 434 14.80 27.41 5.32
CA ASN A 434 15.83 26.55 4.75
C ASN A 434 16.32 25.49 5.76
N LYS A 435 16.52 25.88 7.02
CA LYS A 435 16.85 24.95 8.11
C LYS A 435 15.75 23.89 8.27
N THR A 436 14.49 24.31 8.27
CA THR A 436 13.34 23.40 8.36
C THR A 436 13.29 22.42 7.20
N LYS A 437 13.46 22.90 5.95
CA LYS A 437 13.52 22.03 4.77
C LYS A 437 14.63 21.00 4.89
N LYS A 438 15.85 21.39 5.29
CA LYS A 438 16.98 20.46 5.43
C LYS A 438 16.71 19.38 6.47
N VAL A 439 16.21 19.76 7.66
CA VAL A 439 15.87 18.81 8.73
C VAL A 439 14.76 17.87 8.26
N LYS A 440 13.70 18.40 7.67
CA LYS A 440 12.57 17.62 7.15
C LYS A 440 13.00 16.65 6.04
N THR A 441 13.82 17.09 5.08
CA THR A 441 14.39 16.22 4.04
C THR A 441 15.26 15.12 4.63
N GLY A 442 16.07 15.44 5.65
CA GLY A 442 16.86 14.45 6.38
C GLY A 442 15.99 13.39 7.04
N PHE A 443 14.89 13.78 7.69
CA PHE A 443 13.95 12.85 8.31
C PHE A 443 13.21 12.00 7.26
N LEU A 444 12.76 12.59 6.16
CA LEU A 444 12.14 11.84 5.07
C LEU A 444 13.10 10.80 4.49
N ALA A 445 14.35 11.21 4.19
CA ALA A 445 15.37 10.32 3.66
C ALA A 445 15.70 9.20 4.65
N ALA A 446 15.84 9.51 5.94
CA ALA A 446 16.07 8.53 6.98
C ALA A 446 14.89 7.55 7.13
N ASN A 447 13.64 8.03 7.09
CA ASN A 447 12.46 7.16 7.13
C ASN A 447 12.47 6.15 5.98
N LEU A 448 12.68 6.64 4.75
CA LEU A 448 12.74 5.82 3.55
C LEU A 448 13.90 4.82 3.63
N ALA A 449 15.10 5.28 4.00
CA ALA A 449 16.27 4.43 4.11
C ALA A 449 16.11 3.33 5.19
N ILE A 450 15.65 3.68 6.40
CA ILE A 450 15.43 2.72 7.49
C ILE A 450 14.41 1.66 7.06
N CYS A 451 13.27 2.07 6.50
CA CYS A 451 12.25 1.13 6.03
C CYS A 451 12.77 0.25 4.89
N SER A 452 13.44 0.84 3.90
CA SER A 452 13.98 0.12 2.74
C SER A 452 15.04 -0.89 3.12
N ILE A 453 15.97 -0.54 4.03
CA ILE A 453 16.98 -1.48 4.56
C ILE A 453 16.31 -2.58 5.39
N ALA A 454 15.32 -2.20 6.22
CA ALA A 454 14.60 -3.17 7.03
C ALA A 454 13.89 -4.22 6.16
N LEU A 455 13.23 -3.79 5.08
CA LEU A 455 12.48 -4.67 4.19
C LEU A 455 13.36 -5.44 3.21
N GLY A 456 14.35 -4.79 2.61
CA GLY A 456 15.21 -5.37 1.59
C GLY A 456 16.33 -6.25 2.15
N TYR A 457 16.80 -6.00 3.37
CA TYR A 457 17.95 -6.70 3.94
C TYR A 457 17.65 -7.38 5.28
N VAL A 458 17.15 -6.62 6.28
CA VAL A 458 17.00 -7.13 7.65
C VAL A 458 15.93 -8.24 7.71
N LEU A 459 14.75 -7.99 7.17
CA LEU A 459 13.64 -8.94 7.18
C LEU A 459 14.00 -10.25 6.44
N PRO A 460 14.56 -10.22 5.22
CA PRO A 460 15.04 -11.44 4.55
C PRO A 460 16.08 -12.18 5.38
N LYS A 461 17.04 -11.47 5.98
CA LYS A 461 18.06 -12.09 6.83
C LYS A 461 17.46 -12.76 8.07
N ILE A 462 16.47 -12.14 8.71
CA ILE A 462 15.70 -12.76 9.80
C ILE A 462 15.00 -14.03 9.30
N GLN A 463 14.41 -14.01 8.10
CA GLN A 463 13.78 -15.20 7.52
C GLN A 463 14.78 -16.33 7.29
N TYR A 464 15.98 -16.05 6.77
CA TYR A 464 17.00 -17.08 6.60
C TYR A 464 17.50 -17.65 7.92
N VAL A 465 17.75 -16.80 8.92
CA VAL A 465 18.14 -17.25 10.27
C VAL A 465 17.04 -18.11 10.91
N PHE A 466 15.77 -17.70 10.75
CA PHE A 466 14.62 -18.48 11.19
C PHE A 466 14.59 -19.84 10.49
N ARG A 467 14.76 -19.86 9.16
CA ARG A 467 14.77 -21.07 8.33
C ARG A 467 15.88 -22.05 8.75
N GLU A 468 17.10 -21.54 8.94
CA GLU A 468 18.25 -22.33 9.38
C GLU A 468 18.04 -22.92 10.77
N LYS A 469 17.55 -22.12 11.73
CA LYS A 469 17.34 -22.58 13.12
C LYS A 469 16.17 -23.56 13.27
N VAL A 470 15.09 -23.36 12.52
CA VAL A 470 13.85 -24.13 12.70
C VAL A 470 13.82 -25.35 11.78
N TYR A 471 14.35 -25.26 10.56
CA TYR A 471 14.27 -26.32 9.56
C TYR A 471 15.62 -26.99 9.25
N GLY A 472 16.72 -26.50 9.82
CA GLY A 472 18.06 -27.06 9.61
C GLY A 472 18.59 -26.88 8.18
N SER A 473 17.98 -26.00 7.38
CA SER A 473 18.39 -25.73 6.00
C SER A 473 18.19 -24.26 5.65
N LYS A 474 19.08 -23.74 4.80
CA LYS A 474 18.94 -22.42 4.18
C LYS A 474 18.13 -22.45 2.89
N GLU A 475 17.91 -23.62 2.29
CA GLU A 475 17.12 -23.76 1.06
C GLU A 475 15.64 -23.46 1.30
N PHE A 476 15.01 -22.73 0.39
CA PHE A 476 13.58 -22.44 0.51
C PHE A 476 12.78 -23.75 0.46
N PRO A 477 11.87 -24.01 1.44
CA PRO A 477 11.15 -25.28 1.55
C PRO A 477 10.43 -25.68 0.26
N GLY A 478 9.96 -24.68 -0.48
CA GLY A 478 9.31 -24.86 -1.76
C GLY A 478 10.20 -25.31 -2.91
N ILE A 479 11.39 -24.72 -3.04
CA ILE A 479 12.37 -25.11 -4.07
C ILE A 479 12.96 -26.48 -3.72
N LYS A 480 13.23 -26.73 -2.43
CA LYS A 480 13.70 -28.03 -1.94
C LYS A 480 12.78 -29.17 -2.37
N ALA A 481 11.47 -29.00 -2.19
CA ALA A 481 10.48 -29.99 -2.60
C ALA A 481 10.54 -30.33 -4.10
N TYR A 482 10.69 -29.33 -4.97
CA TYR A 482 10.83 -29.57 -6.42
C TYR A 482 12.14 -30.24 -6.80
N THR A 483 13.22 -29.89 -6.12
CA THR A 483 14.53 -30.53 -6.34
C THR A 483 14.51 -32.00 -5.91
N GLU A 484 13.86 -32.32 -4.79
CA GLU A 484 13.66 -33.70 -4.33
C GLU A 484 12.77 -34.50 -5.29
N GLU A 485 11.68 -33.90 -5.76
CA GLU A 485 10.81 -34.50 -6.78
C GLU A 485 11.57 -34.79 -8.08
N ALA A 486 12.34 -33.82 -8.57
CA ALA A 486 13.13 -33.97 -9.78
C ALA A 486 14.15 -35.11 -9.68
N LYS A 487 14.81 -35.26 -8.52
CA LYS A 487 15.74 -36.38 -8.24
C LYS A 487 15.04 -37.74 -8.23
N HIS A 488 13.79 -37.81 -7.78
CA HIS A 488 13.03 -39.06 -7.79
C HIS A 488 12.57 -39.44 -9.19
N ILE A 489 12.10 -38.47 -9.98
CA ILE A 489 11.66 -38.70 -11.36
C ILE A 489 12.84 -39.06 -12.26
N SER A 490 14.03 -38.51 -12.01
CA SER A 490 15.17 -38.76 -12.89
C SER A 490 15.88 -40.10 -12.65
N LYS A 491 15.63 -40.74 -11.49
CA LYS A 491 16.18 -42.06 -11.13
C LYS A 491 15.32 -43.23 -11.62
N ASN A 492 14.08 -42.97 -12.01
CA ASN A 492 13.15 -43.95 -12.58
C ASN A 492 12.99 -43.68 -14.09
#